data_AF-M5UDF1-F1
#
_entry.id   AF-M5UDF1-F1
#
_cell.length_a   1.000
_cell.length_b   1.000
_cell.length_c   1.000
_cell.angle_alpha   90.00
_cell.angle_beta   90.00
_cell.angle_gamma   90.00
#
_symmetry.space_group_name_H-M   'P 1'
#
loop_
_entity.id
_entity.type
_entity.pdbx_description
1 polymer ?
#
loop_
_entity_poly.entity_id
_entity_poly.type
_entity_poly.pdbx_seq_one_letter_code
_entity_poly.pdbx_strand_id
1 'polypeptide(L)'
;MLFNENHVAMASFLGTPLAGAALLAFNAQQCGHRGQAVFVLLCGFSFSIAVLVLAAAVGELIPGHFGVLIGAGYAFAMKSITTNMFGSELEKSTPPRLAGLRVIGVTVCSIVTLISLMYIGAISLSVV
;
A
#
# COMPACT_ATOMS: atom_id res chain seq x y z
N MET A 1 -19.09 -1.68 -1.74
CA MET A 1 -18.28 -0.45 -1.83
C MET A 1 -16.84 -0.77 -2.21
N LEU A 2 -16.53 -0.59 -3.49
CA LEU A 2 -15.18 -0.81 -4.03
C LEU A 2 -14.39 0.51 -4.07
N PHE A 3 -13.09 0.44 -3.79
CA PHE A 3 -12.15 1.55 -3.93
C PHE A 3 -11.64 1.61 -5.37
N ASN A 4 -11.89 2.72 -6.05
CA ASN A 4 -11.39 2.93 -7.41
C ASN A 4 -9.86 2.95 -7.49
N GLU A 5 -9.32 2.67 -8.66
CA GLU A 5 -7.90 2.60 -8.98
C GLU A 5 -7.11 3.85 -8.55
N ASN A 6 -7.70 5.04 -8.65
CA ASN A 6 -7.09 6.28 -8.17
C ASN A 6 -6.97 6.33 -6.63
N HIS A 7 -7.93 5.75 -5.89
CA HIS A 7 -7.84 5.66 -4.43
C HIS A 7 -6.74 4.71 -3.98
N VAL A 8 -6.59 3.57 -4.67
CA VAL A 8 -5.53 2.60 -4.39
C VAL A 8 -4.16 3.19 -4.73
N ALA A 9 -4.04 3.90 -5.86
CA ALA A 9 -2.83 4.60 -6.24
C ALA A 9 -2.45 5.70 -5.24
N MET A 10 -3.42 6.51 -4.79
CA MET A 10 -3.17 7.55 -3.79
C MET A 10 -2.77 6.97 -2.43
N ALA A 11 -3.41 5.89 -1.98
CA ALA A 11 -3.01 5.22 -0.74
C ALA A 11 -1.58 4.67 -0.82
N SER A 12 -1.24 4.08 -1.97
CA SER A 12 0.09 3.55 -2.27
C SER A 12 1.16 4.63 -2.30
N PHE A 13 0.84 5.80 -2.87
CA PHE A 13 1.75 6.92 -3.02
C PHE A 13 1.98 7.69 -1.71
N LEU A 14 0.88 8.00 -1.00
CA LEU A 14 0.91 8.85 0.19
C LEU A 14 1.22 8.09 1.47
N GLY A 15 0.84 6.81 1.50
CA GLY A 15 0.98 5.96 2.67
C GLY A 15 2.19 5.08 2.57
N THR A 16 1.95 3.89 2.04
CA THR A 16 2.92 2.81 2.00
C THR A 16 2.45 1.78 0.97
N PRO A 17 3.33 0.86 0.52
CA PRO A 17 2.90 -0.29 -0.26
C PRO A 17 1.79 -1.11 0.41
N LEU A 18 1.87 -1.23 1.74
CA LEU A 18 0.87 -1.86 2.58
C LEU A 18 -0.49 -1.16 2.54
N ALA A 19 -0.55 0.18 2.45
CA ALA A 19 -1.80 0.93 2.37
C ALA A 19 -2.58 0.58 1.09
N GLY A 20 -1.88 0.56 -0.05
CA GLY A 20 -2.45 0.17 -1.34
C GLY A 20 -2.94 -1.28 -1.33
N ALA A 21 -2.11 -2.18 -0.80
CA ALA A 21 -2.45 -3.59 -0.69
C ALA A 21 -3.65 -3.85 0.24
N ALA A 22 -3.78 -3.10 1.33
CA ALA A 22 -4.93 -3.18 2.22
C ALA A 22 -6.22 -2.77 1.51
N LEU A 23 -6.22 -1.70 0.70
CA LEU A 23 -7.39 -1.31 -0.09
C LEU A 23 -7.74 -2.33 -1.17
N LEU A 24 -6.73 -2.90 -1.83
CA LEU A 24 -6.92 -4.01 -2.78
C LEU A 24 -7.50 -5.26 -2.10
N ALA A 25 -7.04 -5.59 -0.90
CA ALA A 25 -7.58 -6.70 -0.13
C ALA A 25 -9.03 -6.44 0.31
N PHE A 26 -9.37 -5.20 0.66
CA PHE A 26 -10.76 -4.80 0.92
C PHE A 26 -11.64 -4.98 -0.32
N ASN A 27 -11.15 -4.62 -1.51
CA ASN A 27 -11.87 -4.87 -2.76
C ASN A 27 -12.05 -6.37 -3.01
N ALA A 28 -10.98 -7.15 -2.87
CA ALA A 28 -11.02 -8.61 -3.03
C ALA A 28 -12.00 -9.28 -2.07
N GLN A 29 -12.05 -8.85 -0.80
CA GLN A 29 -13.03 -9.38 0.17
C GLN A 29 -14.48 -9.07 -0.23
N GLN A 30 -14.74 -7.88 -0.77
CA GLN A 30 -16.09 -7.50 -1.18
C GLN A 30 -16.56 -8.20 -2.46
N CYS A 31 -15.63 -8.55 -3.35
CA CYS A 31 -15.93 -9.39 -4.52
C CYS A 31 -15.97 -10.90 -4.17
N GLY A 32 -15.91 -11.28 -2.89
CA GLY A 32 -15.95 -12.68 -2.44
C GLY A 32 -14.62 -13.44 -2.55
N HIS A 33 -13.56 -12.81 -3.04
CA HIS A 33 -12.23 -13.41 -3.22
C HIS A 33 -11.36 -13.32 -1.94
N ARG A 34 -11.80 -13.95 -0.84
CA ARG A 34 -11.10 -13.88 0.46
C ARG A 34 -9.66 -14.41 0.43
N GLY A 35 -9.39 -15.45 -0.35
CA GLY A 35 -8.02 -16.00 -0.50
C GLY A 35 -7.07 -15.00 -1.17
N GLN A 36 -7.53 -14.31 -2.20
CA GLN A 36 -6.76 -13.25 -2.87
C GLN A 36 -6.55 -12.06 -1.95
N ALA A 37 -7.52 -11.72 -1.09
CA ALA A 37 -7.36 -10.62 -0.14
C ALA A 37 -6.19 -10.83 0.83
N VAL A 38 -6.07 -12.05 1.39
CA VAL A 38 -4.96 -12.41 2.28
C VAL A 38 -3.64 -12.41 1.51
N PHE A 39 -3.62 -12.98 0.31
CA PHE A 39 -2.42 -13.01 -0.54
C PHE A 39 -1.91 -11.60 -0.86
N VAL A 40 -2.79 -10.69 -1.27
CA VAL A 40 -2.42 -9.31 -1.60
C VAL A 40 -1.93 -8.55 -0.38
N LEU A 41 -2.55 -8.73 0.79
CA LEU A 41 -2.07 -8.15 2.05
C LEU A 41 -0.67 -8.65 2.40
N LEU A 42 -0.42 -9.96 2.31
CA LEU A 42 0.88 -10.55 2.57
C LEU A 42 1.95 -10.06 1.59
N CYS A 43 1.62 -9.97 0.30
CA CYS A 43 2.50 -9.40 -0.71
C CYS A 43 2.83 -7.93 -0.41
N GLY A 44 1.83 -7.11 -0.10
CA GLY A 44 2.04 -5.69 0.22
C GLY A 44 2.85 -5.47 1.49
N PHE A 45 2.64 -6.31 2.51
CA PHE A 45 3.43 -6.30 3.73
C PHE A 45 4.89 -6.69 3.47
N SER A 46 5.11 -7.81 2.76
CA SER A 46 6.45 -8.29 2.40
C SER A 46 7.20 -7.27 1.54
N PHE A 47 6.52 -6.64 0.59
CA PHE A 47 7.08 -5.59 -0.24
C PHE A 47 7.43 -4.33 0.58
N SER A 48 6.60 -3.96 1.55
CA SER A 48 6.89 -2.83 2.46
C SER A 48 8.14 -3.10 3.30
N ILE A 49 8.29 -4.32 3.82
CA ILE A 49 9.52 -4.73 4.53
C ILE A 49 10.72 -4.69 3.60
N ALA A 50 10.61 -5.24 2.39
CA ALA A 50 11.71 -5.26 1.42
C ALA A 50 12.17 -3.83 1.07
N VAL A 51 11.23 -2.91 0.85
CA VAL A 51 11.54 -1.49 0.60
C VAL A 51 12.20 -0.84 1.82
N LEU A 52 11.74 -1.13 3.04
CA LEU A 52 12.36 -0.62 4.26
C LEU A 52 13.79 -1.14 4.45
N VAL A 53 14.03 -2.44 4.24
CA VAL A 53 15.35 -3.05 4.34
C VAL A 53 16.29 -2.47 3.28
N LEU A 54 15.81 -2.31 2.05
CA LEU A 54 16.58 -1.70 0.97
C LEU A 54 16.90 -0.23 1.27
N ALA A 55 15.94 0.52 1.80
CA ALA A 55 16.15 1.90 2.21
C ALA A 55 17.17 2.01 3.36
N ALA A 56 17.15 1.09 4.32
CA ALA A 56 18.13 1.05 5.40
C ALA A 56 19.54 0.67 4.91
N ALA A 57 19.65 -0.26 3.97
CA ALA A 57 20.94 -0.76 3.49
C ALA A 57 21.62 0.17 2.47
N VAL A 58 20.85 0.88 1.65
CA VAL A 58 21.36 1.60 0.47
C VAL A 58 20.84 3.05 0.40
N GLY A 59 20.08 3.50 1.38
CA GLY A 59 19.41 4.81 1.37
C GLY A 59 20.37 6.00 1.27
N GLU A 60 21.57 5.90 1.86
CA GLU A 60 22.58 6.96 1.79
C GLU A 60 23.18 7.12 0.39
N LEU A 61 23.09 6.09 -0.46
CA LEU A 61 23.58 6.10 -1.84
C LEU A 61 22.52 6.59 -2.83
N ILE A 62 21.24 6.62 -2.43
CA ILE A 62 20.12 6.98 -3.30
C ILE A 62 19.81 8.47 -3.11
N PRO A 63 19.95 9.31 -4.15
CA PRO A 63 19.59 10.71 -4.03
C PRO A 63 18.09 10.85 -3.68
N GLY A 64 17.76 11.71 -2.71
CA GLY A 64 16.40 11.79 -2.15
C GLY A 64 15.26 12.03 -3.16
N HIS A 65 15.57 12.60 -4.33
CA HIS A 65 14.61 12.79 -5.41
C HIS A 65 14.16 11.48 -6.09
N PHE A 66 14.94 10.40 -6.01
CA PHE A 66 14.53 9.08 -6.49
C PHE A 66 13.41 8.47 -5.65
N GLY A 67 13.27 8.85 -4.38
CA GLY A 67 12.18 8.37 -3.52
C GLY A 67 10.80 8.70 -4.10
N VAL A 68 10.65 9.90 -4.69
CA VAL A 68 9.40 10.33 -5.35
C VAL A 68 9.14 9.51 -6.61
N LEU A 69 10.18 9.21 -7.40
CA LEU A 69 10.05 8.38 -8.62
C LEU A 69 9.68 6.94 -8.28
N ILE A 70 10.27 6.37 -7.24
CA ILE A 70 9.94 5.03 -6.75
C ILE A 70 8.48 5.00 -6.26
N GLY A 71 8.06 6.00 -5.47
CA GLY A 71 6.67 6.12 -5.02
C GLY A 71 5.68 6.26 -6.18
N ALA A 72 6.00 7.09 -7.18
CA ALA A 72 5.16 7.30 -8.36
C ALA A 72 5.05 6.02 -9.22
N GLY A 73 6.18 5.34 -9.45
CA GLY A 73 6.20 4.05 -10.17
C GLY A 73 5.36 2.99 -9.46
N TYR A 74 5.46 2.91 -8.13
CA TYR A 74 4.65 1.99 -7.34
C TYR A 74 3.16 2.33 -7.41
N ALA A 75 2.79 3.61 -7.29
CA ALA A 75 1.40 4.05 -7.42
C ALA A 75 0.80 3.69 -8.79
N PHE A 76 1.60 3.82 -9.86
CA PHE A 76 1.17 3.45 -11.21
C PHE A 76 1.01 1.94 -11.38
N ALA A 77 1.93 1.15 -10.82
CA ALA A 77 1.83 -0.31 -10.81
C ALA A 77 0.55 -0.77 -10.08
N MET A 78 0.28 -0.21 -8.90
CA MET A 78 -0.91 -0.52 -8.11
C MET A 78 -2.21 -0.09 -8.79
N LYS A 79 -2.18 1.05 -9.51
CA LYS A 79 -3.29 1.47 -10.37
C LYS A 79 -3.58 0.39 -11.42
N SER A 80 -2.56 -0.01 -12.18
CA SER A 80 -2.70 -1.03 -13.24
C SER A 80 -3.18 -2.37 -12.71
N ILE A 81 -2.66 -2.84 -11.57
CA ILE A 81 -3.10 -4.08 -10.92
C ILE A 81 -4.58 -3.99 -10.54
N THR A 82 -5.01 -2.87 -9.98
CA THR A 82 -6.41 -2.67 -9.57
C THR A 82 -7.35 -2.65 -10.77
N THR A 83 -6.99 -1.96 -11.85
CA THR A 83 -7.79 -1.94 -13.08
C THR A 83 -7.89 -3.32 -13.73
N ASN A 84 -6.77 -4.05 -13.80
CA ASN A 84 -6.76 -5.39 -14.41
C ASN A 84 -7.54 -6.43 -13.58
N MET A 85 -7.51 -6.34 -12.25
CA MET A 85 -8.18 -7.30 -11.38
C MET A 85 -9.66 -6.98 -11.15
N PHE A 86 -10.03 -5.69 -11.10
CA PHE A 86 -11.36 -5.26 -10.66
C PHE A 86 -12.05 -4.29 -11.63
N GLY A 87 -11.49 -4.01 -12.80
CA GLY A 87 -11.99 -2.99 -13.73
C GLY A 87 -13.48 -3.13 -14.06
N SER A 88 -13.95 -4.35 -14.37
CA SER A 88 -15.36 -4.62 -14.68
C SER A 88 -16.31 -4.49 -13.48
N GLU A 89 -15.80 -4.63 -12.26
CA GLU A 89 -16.57 -4.49 -11.01
C GLU A 89 -16.57 -3.03 -10.53
N LEU A 90 -15.48 -2.32 -10.78
CA LEU A 90 -15.30 -0.90 -10.49
C LEU A 90 -16.19 -0.02 -11.37
N GLU A 91 -16.35 -0.37 -12.64
CA GLU A 91 -17.21 0.36 -13.57
C GLU A 91 -18.70 0.32 -13.15
N LYS A 92 -19.10 -0.73 -12.42
CA LYS A 92 -20.45 -0.89 -11.86
C LYS A 92 -20.62 -0.26 -10.47
N SER A 93 -19.53 0.16 -9.83
CA SER A 93 -19.54 0.64 -8.45
C SER A 93 -19.37 2.15 -8.38
N THR A 94 -20.42 2.87 -7.97
CA THR A 94 -20.32 4.31 -7.73
C THR A 94 -19.42 4.57 -6.51
N PRO A 95 -18.29 5.29 -6.64
CA PRO A 95 -17.43 5.57 -5.51
C PRO A 95 -18.13 6.54 -4.54
N PRO A 96 -18.33 6.17 -3.26
CA PRO A 96 -18.98 7.07 -2.31
C PRO A 96 -18.09 8.26 -1.94
N ARG A 97 -18.71 9.41 -1.64
CA ARG A 97 -18.03 10.61 -1.11
C ARG A 97 -17.12 10.32 0.10
N LEU A 98 -17.43 9.30 0.89
CA LEU A 98 -16.68 8.87 2.08
C LEU A 98 -15.49 7.94 1.79
N ALA A 99 -15.29 7.50 0.54
CA ALA A 99 -14.16 6.65 0.16
C ALA A 99 -12.81 7.32 0.44
N GLY A 100 -12.69 8.62 0.15
CA GLY A 100 -11.47 9.38 0.41
C GLY A 100 -11.06 9.42 1.89
N LEU A 101 -12.03 9.52 2.81
CA LEU A 101 -11.73 9.51 4.26
C LEU A 101 -11.19 8.15 4.72
N ARG A 102 -11.72 7.06 4.17
CA ARG A 102 -11.23 5.70 4.47
C ARG A 102 -9.84 5.46 3.90
N VAL A 103 -9.54 6.01 2.72
CA VAL A 103 -8.19 5.99 2.13
C VAL A 103 -7.20 6.67 3.08
N ILE A 104 -7.54 7.87 3.57
CA ILE A 104 -6.69 8.58 4.53
C ILE A 104 -6.50 7.75 5.81
N GLY A 105 -7.57 7.15 6.34
CA GLY A 105 -7.49 6.28 7.52
C GLY A 105 -6.56 5.08 7.31
N VAL A 106 -6.71 4.35 6.20
CA VAL A 106 -5.85 3.20 5.87
C VAL A 106 -4.39 3.62 5.67
N THR A 107 -4.18 4.75 5.00
CA THR A 107 -2.85 5.36 4.84
C THR A 107 -2.22 5.66 6.19
N VAL A 108 -2.90 6.39 7.08
CA VAL A 108 -2.39 6.75 8.41
C VAL A 108 -2.10 5.50 9.24
N CYS A 109 -3.02 4.54 9.29
CA CYS A 109 -2.80 3.29 10.01
C CYS A 109 -1.57 2.54 9.48
N SER A 110 -1.40 2.45 8.16
CA SER A 110 -0.25 1.75 7.57
C SER A 110 1.08 2.43 7.88
N ILE A 111 1.12 3.77 7.86
CA ILE A 111 2.31 4.55 8.22
C ILE A 111 2.66 4.29 9.69
N VAL A 112 1.67 4.39 10.59
CA VAL A 112 1.87 4.14 12.02
C VAL A 112 2.40 2.71 12.24
N THR A 113 1.81 1.71 11.59
CA THR A 113 2.28 0.32 11.68
C THR A 113 3.74 0.16 11.23
N LEU A 114 4.14 0.77 10.10
CA LEU A 114 5.52 0.70 9.64
C LEU A 114 6.49 1.45 10.55
N ILE A 115 6.11 2.63 11.06
CA ILE A 115 6.94 3.38 12.02
C ILE A 115 7.14 2.58 13.31
N SER A 116 6.08 1.98 13.85
CA SER A 116 6.19 1.12 15.04
C SER A 116 7.11 -0.07 14.78
N LEU A 117 7.01 -0.73 13.62
CA LEU A 117 7.90 -1.82 13.22
C LEU A 117 9.36 -1.37 13.12
N MET A 118 9.62 -0.21 12.51
CA MET A 118 10.97 0.36 12.47
C MET A 118 11.52 0.63 13.86
N TYR A 119 10.71 1.20 14.76
CA TYR A 119 11.14 1.53 16.11
C TYR A 119 11.48 0.27 16.92
N ILE A 120 10.65 -0.77 16.84
CA ILE A 120 10.90 -2.07 17.48
C ILE A 120 12.16 -2.73 16.88
N GLY A 121 12.32 -2.69 15.56
CA GLY A 121 13.49 -3.23 14.87
C GLY A 121 14.78 -2.52 15.27
N ALA A 122 14.76 -1.18 15.34
CA ALA A 122 15.90 -0.37 15.75
C ALA A 122 16.31 -0.62 17.21
N ILE A 123 15.34 -0.76 18.12
CA ILE A 123 15.60 -1.16 19.51
C ILE A 123 16.24 -2.55 19.56
N SER A 124 15.72 -3.50 18.78
CA SER A 124 16.25 -4.87 18.76
C SER A 124 17.69 -4.95 18.24
N LEU A 125 18.06 -4.08 17.30
CA LEU A 125 19.43 -3.98 16.79
C LEU A 125 20.41 -3.24 17.72
N SER A 126 19.91 -2.43 18.65
CA SER A 126 20.75 -1.67 19.60
C SER A 126 20.96 -2.41 20.93
N VAL A 127 20.23 -3.51 21.16
CA VAL A 127 20.37 -4.40 22.32
C VAL A 127 21.31 -5.58 22.03
N VAL A 128 21.72 -5.78 20.78
CA VAL A 128 22.72 -6.77 20.33
C VAL A 128 24.07 -6.09 20.13
#